data_AF-A0A844AUE6-F1
#
_entry.id   AF-A0A844AUE6-F1
#
_cell.length_a   1.000
_cell.length_b   1.000
_cell.length_c   1.000
_cell.angle_alpha   90.00
_cell.angle_beta   90.00
_cell.angle_gamma   90.00
#
_symmetry.space_group_name_H-M   'P 1'
#
loop_
_entity.id
_entity.type
_entity.pdbx_description
1 polymer ?
#
loop_
_entity_poly.entity_id
_entity_poly.type
_entity_poly.pdbx_seq_one_letter_code
_entity_poly.pdbx_strand_id
1 'polypeptide(L)'
;MATYDIQAYKGYFIAGHAYLQPTGTWQGCAEICIERPEDGAYARPLERVMSTSFYDNELRAVQAAHHQARQVIDGLGMNWAPFTAPGGLPSR
;
A
#
# COMPACT_ATOMS: atom_id res chain seq x y z
N MET A 1 -18.64 4.85 5.15
CA MET A 1 -17.51 5.20 4.26
C MET A 1 -16.41 4.22 4.60
N ALA A 2 -15.92 3.43 3.63
CA ALA A 2 -14.76 2.59 3.86
C ALA A 2 -13.55 3.50 4.11
N THR A 3 -12.81 3.20 5.17
CA THR A 3 -11.60 3.89 5.57
C THR A 3 -10.59 3.76 4.45
N TYR A 4 -10.18 4.89 3.89
CA TYR A 4 -9.16 4.96 2.85
C TYR A 4 -8.02 5.84 3.39
N ASP A 5 -6.86 5.24 3.59
CA ASP A 5 -5.68 5.91 4.15
C ASP A 5 -4.49 5.74 3.21
N ILE A 6 -3.83 6.83 2.85
CA ILE A 6 -2.64 6.81 1.98
C ILE A 6 -1.42 7.20 2.80
N GLN A 7 -0.41 6.32 2.81
CA GLN A 7 0.86 6.57 3.49
C GLN A 7 2.03 6.46 2.52
N ALA A 8 2.98 7.40 2.59
CA ALA A 8 4.23 7.29 1.85
C ALA A 8 5.25 6.47 2.65
N TYR A 9 5.93 5.52 1.99
CA TYR A 9 6.95 4.66 2.59
C TYR A 9 8.05 4.33 1.58
N LYS A 10 9.31 4.69 1.89
CA LYS A 10 10.49 4.41 1.03
C LYS A 10 10.33 4.79 -0.45
N GLY A 11 9.65 5.90 -0.73
CA GLY A 11 9.41 6.38 -2.10
C GLY A 11 8.22 5.72 -2.82
N TYR A 12 7.50 4.84 -2.14
CA TYR A 12 6.21 4.28 -2.59
C TYR A 12 5.06 4.93 -1.83
N PHE A 13 3.88 4.87 -2.41
CA PHE A 13 2.61 5.18 -1.76
C PHE A 13 1.87 3.88 -1.45
N ILE A 14 1.38 3.75 -0.23
CA ILE A 14 0.58 2.63 0.23
C ILE A 14 -0.82 3.16 0.45
N ALA A 15 -1.75 2.82 -0.45
CA ALA A 15 -3.17 3.09 -0.26
C ALA A 15 -3.81 1.91 0.46
N GLY A 16 -4.30 2.13 1.68
CA GLY A 16 -4.94 1.11 2.50
C GLY A 16 -6.43 1.31 2.59
N HIS A 17 -7.18 0.23 2.46
CA HIS A 17 -8.62 0.19 2.68
C HIS A 17 -9.05 -1.14 3.26
N ALA A 18 -10.25 -1.18 3.82
CA ALA A 18 -10.82 -2.40 4.39
C ALA A 18 -12.08 -2.82 3.65
N TYR A 19 -12.20 -4.13 3.43
CA TYR A 19 -13.38 -4.77 2.88
C TYR A 19 -14.15 -5.47 4.00
N LEU A 20 -15.44 -5.15 4.13
CA LEU A 20 -16.33 -5.89 5.01
C LEU A 20 -16.69 -7.22 4.34
N GLN A 21 -16.34 -8.32 4.99
CA GLN A 21 -16.68 -9.66 4.54
C GLN A 21 -18.11 -10.04 4.96
N PRO A 22 -18.76 -10.97 4.23
CA PRO A 22 -20.11 -11.44 4.56
C PRO A 22 -20.25 -12.02 5.98
N THR A 23 -19.13 -12.47 6.57
CA THR A 23 -19.01 -13.00 7.94
C THR A 23 -19.05 -11.92 9.02
N GLY A 24 -19.09 -10.63 8.65
CA GLY A 24 -19.05 -9.51 9.60
C GLY A 24 -17.65 -9.10 10.04
N THR A 25 -16.61 -9.73 9.49
CA THR A 25 -15.20 -9.39 9.75
C THR A 25 -14.63 -8.50 8.65
N TRP A 26 -13.64 -7.71 8.97
CA TRP A 26 -12.93 -6.82 8.05
C TRP A 26 -11.64 -7.45 7.55
N GLN A 27 -11.40 -7.35 6.25
CA GLN A 27 -10.13 -7.69 5.64
C GLN A 27 -9.45 -6.43 5.12
N GLY A 28 -8.21 -6.20 5.53
CA GLY A 28 -7.43 -5.08 5.05
C GLY A 28 -6.85 -5.39 3.67
N CYS A 29 -6.77 -4.36 2.85
CA CYS A 29 -6.13 -4.36 1.55
C CYS A 29 -5.21 -3.15 1.49
N ALA A 30 -4.00 -3.34 1.00
CA ALA A 30 -3.01 -2.31 0.78
C ALA A 30 -2.48 -2.39 -0.64
N GLU A 31 -2.48 -1.27 -1.32
CA GLU A 31 -2.08 -1.11 -2.71
C GLU A 31 -0.80 -0.28 -2.76
N ILE A 32 0.29 -0.90 -3.22
CA ILE A 32 1.60 -0.28 -3.35
C ILE A 32 1.67 0.39 -4.72
N CYS A 33 1.77 1.70 -4.73
CA CYS A 33 1.81 2.56 -5.91
C CYS A 33 3.14 3.33 -5.96
N ILE A 34 3.62 3.62 -7.17
CA ILE A 34 4.78 4.52 -7.37
C ILE A 34 4.34 5.98 -7.37
N GLU A 35 3.13 6.25 -7.85
CA GLU A 35 2.53 7.57 -7.86
C GLU A 35 1.46 7.65 -6.78
N ARG A 36 1.23 8.85 -6.25
CA ARG A 36 0.18 9.06 -5.25
C ARG A 36 -1.18 8.81 -5.92
N PRO A 37 -1.95 7.80 -5.50
CA PRO A 37 -3.28 7.61 -6.04
C PRO A 37 -4.18 8.76 -5.57
N GLU A 38 -4.82 9.46 -6.51
CA GLU A 38 -5.80 10.50 -6.18
C GLU A 38 -7.03 9.90 -5.48
N ASP A 39 -7.39 8.66 -5.86
CA ASP A 39 -8.49 7.91 -5.28
C ASP A 39 -8.26 6.39 -5.46
N GLY A 40 -8.88 5.56 -4.61
CA GLY A 40 -8.73 4.10 -4.65
C GLY A 40 -9.23 3.47 -5.96
N ALA A 41 -10.11 4.18 -6.69
CA ALA A 41 -10.62 3.76 -8.00
C ALA A 41 -9.63 3.98 -9.16
N TYR A 42 -8.65 4.89 -8.99
CA TYR A 42 -7.67 5.25 -10.02
C TYR A 42 -6.23 4.86 -9.64
N ALA A 43 -6.06 4.16 -8.51
CA ALA A 43 -4.78 3.60 -8.14
C ALA A 43 -4.30 2.64 -9.24
N ARG A 44 -3.05 2.84 -9.69
CA ARG A 44 -2.32 1.89 -10.52
C ARG A 44 -1.32 1.15 -9.63
N PRO A 45 -1.78 0.19 -8.81
CA PRO A 45 -0.90 -0.52 -7.92
C PRO A 45 0.10 -1.34 -8.74
N LEU A 46 1.37 -1.24 -8.37
CA LEU A 46 2.36 -2.24 -8.78
C LEU A 46 2.04 -3.59 -8.14
N GLU A 47 1.63 -3.55 -6.88
CA GLU A 47 1.36 -4.73 -6.10
C GLU A 47 0.22 -4.48 -5.11
N ARG A 48 -0.61 -5.50 -4.90
CA ARG A 48 -1.72 -5.48 -3.95
C ARG A 48 -1.49 -6.54 -2.90
N VAL A 49 -1.62 -6.14 -1.65
CA VAL A 49 -1.32 -6.95 -0.48
C VAL A 49 -2.52 -6.99 0.44
N MET A 50 -2.95 -8.18 0.83
CA MET A 50 -4.06 -8.35 1.77
C MET A 50 -3.53 -8.51 3.19
N SER A 51 -4.34 -8.15 4.18
CA SER A 51 -4.03 -8.43 5.57
C SER A 51 -3.95 -9.93 5.81
N THR A 52 -3.02 -10.35 6.67
CA THR A 52 -2.75 -11.77 6.98
C THR A 52 -3.92 -12.50 7.63
N SER A 53 -4.85 -11.77 8.25
CA SER A 53 -6.04 -12.31 8.89
C SER A 53 -7.23 -11.38 8.65
N PHE A 54 -8.41 -11.86 9.05
CA PHE A 54 -9.62 -11.07 9.22
C PHE A 54 -9.64 -10.46 10.63
N TYR A 55 -10.22 -9.26 10.75
CA TYR A 55 -10.24 -8.48 11.98
C TYR A 55 -11.65 -7.97 12.28
N ASP A 56 -12.02 -7.87 13.55
CA ASP A 56 -13.34 -7.34 13.94
C ASP A 56 -13.44 -5.82 13.79
N ASN A 57 -12.31 -5.16 13.55
CA ASN A 57 -12.20 -3.72 13.44
C ASN A 57 -11.53 -3.32 12.12
N GLU A 58 -12.22 -2.45 11.39
CA GLU A 58 -11.79 -1.85 10.13
C GLU A 58 -10.39 -1.22 10.22
N LEU A 59 -10.15 -0.42 11.26
CA LEU A 59 -8.91 0.31 11.48
C LEU A 59 -7.73 -0.64 11.71
N ARG A 60 -7.96 -1.76 12.41
CA ARG A 60 -6.95 -2.82 12.60
C ARG A 60 -6.64 -3.55 11.30
N ALA A 61 -7.67 -3.83 10.50
CA ALA A 61 -7.51 -4.43 9.19
C ALA A 61 -6.61 -3.56 8.28
N VAL A 62 -6.87 -2.24 8.20
CA VAL A 62 -6.04 -1.31 7.41
C VAL A 62 -4.61 -1.26 7.93
N GLN A 63 -4.42 -1.13 9.24
CA GLN A 63 -3.08 -1.11 9.85
C GLN A 63 -2.29 -2.39 9.56
N ALA A 64 -2.95 -3.55 9.63
CA ALA A 64 -2.33 -4.84 9.31
C ALA A 64 -1.93 -4.92 7.82
N ALA A 65 -2.78 -4.44 6.91
CA ALA A 65 -2.47 -4.39 5.49
C ALA A 65 -1.29 -3.45 5.19
N HIS A 66 -1.24 -2.28 5.83
CA HIS A 66 -0.10 -1.37 5.73
C HIS A 66 1.20 -2.00 6.23
N HIS A 67 1.16 -2.70 7.35
CA HIS A 67 2.33 -3.40 7.87
C HIS A 67 2.82 -4.46 6.87
N GLN A 68 1.90 -5.23 6.28
CA GLN A 68 2.24 -6.22 5.27
C GLN A 68 2.83 -5.57 4.00
N ALA A 69 2.25 -4.47 3.52
CA ALA A 69 2.78 -3.73 2.38
C ALA A 69 4.20 -3.20 2.63
N ARG A 70 4.48 -2.72 3.85
CA ARG A 70 5.85 -2.31 4.24
C ARG A 70 6.82 -3.49 4.22
N GLN A 71 6.42 -4.67 4.69
CA GLN A 71 7.26 -5.87 4.60
C GLN A 71 7.56 -6.26 3.15
N VAL A 72 6.58 -6.13 2.26
CA VAL A 72 6.79 -6.34 0.82
C VAL A 72 7.82 -5.34 0.31
N ILE A 73 7.63 -4.04 0.57
CA ILE A 73 8.57 -2.97 0.16
C ILE A 73 9.97 -3.20 0.76
N ASP A 74 10.08 -3.67 1.99
CA ASP A 74 11.35 -4.01 2.64
C ASP A 74 12.03 -5.23 2.01
N GLY A 75 11.24 -6.16 1.48
CA GLY A 75 11.70 -7.33 0.73
C GLY A 75 12.07 -7.03 -0.72
N LEU A 76 11.57 -5.92 -1.30
CA LEU A 76 12.08 -5.41 -2.57
C LEU A 76 13.52 -4.97 -2.32
N GLY A 77 14.48 -5.78 -2.78
CA GLY A 77 15.91 -5.51 -2.59
C GLY A 77 16.31 -4.10 -3.06
N MET A 78 17.47 -3.65 -2.59
CA MET A 78 18.09 -2.32 -2.76
C MET A 78 18.14 -1.72 -4.19
N ASN A 79 17.69 -2.48 -5.20
CA ASN A 79 17.71 -2.14 -6.61
C ASN A 79 16.33 -1.77 -7.19
N TRP A 80 15.27 -1.75 -6.37
CA TRP A 80 13.95 -1.34 -6.81
C TRP A 80 13.74 0.15 -6.47
N ALA A 81 14.12 1.02 -7.39
CA ALA A 81 13.90 2.46 -7.25
C ALA A 81 12.51 2.83 -7.77
N PRO A 82 11.61 3.42 -6.97
CA PRO A 82 10.50 4.19 -7.52
C PRO A 82 10.91 5.66 -7.69
N PHE A 83 11.68 6.24 -6.76
CA PHE A 83 12.24 7.60 -6.88
C PHE A 83 13.60 7.65 -6.17
N THR A 84 14.61 8.17 -6.87
CA THR A 84 16.02 8.35 -6.46
C THR A 84 16.96 7.14 -6.56
N ALA A 85 17.47 6.90 -7.77
CA ALA A 85 18.93 6.90 -7.89
C ALA A 85 19.37 8.38 -7.94
N PRO A 86 19.99 8.95 -6.89
CA PRO A 86 20.60 10.26 -7.00
C PRO A 86 21.89 10.09 -7.83
N GLY A 87 21.80 10.23 -9.15
CA GLY A 87 22.98 10.06 -10.01
C GLY A 87 22.80 10.16 -11.52
N GLY A 88 21.64 10.60 -12.04
CA GLY A 88 21.42 10.70 -13.48
C GLY A 88 20.72 11.98 -13.88
N LEU A 89 21.39 13.14 -13.74
CA LEU A 89 21.05 14.31 -14.54
C LEU A 89 21.47 13.99 -15.99
N PRO A 90 20.56 13.95 -16.98
CA PRO A 90 20.98 13.91 -18.37
C PRO A 90 21.60 15.27 -18.71
N SER A 91 22.94 15.32 -18.73
CA SER A 91 23.63 16.35 -19.48
C SER A 91 23.35 16.11 -20.96
N ARG A 92 22.56 16.98 -21.58
CA ARG A 92 22.61 17.20 -23.02
C ARG A 92 22.46 18.68 -23.33
#